data_AF-A0A942G7V7-F1
#
_entry.id   AF-A0A942G7V7-F1
#
_cell.length_a   1.000
_cell.length_b   1.000
_cell.length_c   1.000
_cell.angle_alpha   90.00
_cell.angle_beta   90.00
_cell.angle_gamma   90.00
#
_symmetry.space_group_name_H-M   'P 1'
#
loop_
_entity.id
_entity.type
_entity.pdbx_description
1 polymer ?
#
loop_
_entity_poly.entity_id
_entity_poly.type
_entity_poly.pdbx_seq_one_letter_code
_entity_poly.pdbx_strand_id
1 'polypeptide(L)'
;MRIGITSKRTLLLRHLGMAGISALLVYLFYLSYSAWGVQPALWPDWGQDHPFWRAWAHAAFVLLFLSLILAPASTLWKPVKRLMPWRRELGIWFAVLSLGHAYAIWDRWARWDVATLFGFEYVEELNSFVLGRPEVGIMNMMGMIMLPMILLLAVTSSDRAVSFLGASSWKWIHRTLVPVIFYIAMLRGTLYFFYFFQTTPPNWQVYPSIWFLYPFLGMGLVAISLQGAAFVKIVLQRQRQKNGILAVVAVSGVVGMLVMPMALMAGTVAYFDGRLLKENPALAGQAQPPEDALAQAPDEYAQSFEMVIRANGQDTRLWVRDLDEAPYFRVTTEVGGAPVSDQIYRFDERTLDVAEQGPGTDLTWSRTEDVEPEDIGLPQMLWEPGAWAAQYGSGEHQIPVPEGELQVTIHSVEEPIDDEVFEIPEDADPVAR
;
A
#
# COMPACT_ATOMS: atom_id res chain seq x y z
N MET A 1 -11.67 -32.00 27.68
CA MET A 1 -12.91 -31.41 27.15
C MET A 1 -12.86 -31.54 25.63
N ARG A 2 -13.29 -32.69 25.09
CA ARG A 2 -13.39 -32.93 23.64
C ARG A 2 -14.61 -32.17 23.14
N ILE A 3 -14.44 -30.93 22.66
CA ILE A 3 -15.56 -30.18 22.07
C ILE A 3 -15.74 -30.67 20.62
N GLY A 4 -16.47 -31.78 20.49
CA GLY A 4 -17.53 -31.91 19.48
C GLY A 4 -17.16 -31.95 18.00
N ILE A 5 -16.05 -32.55 17.59
CA ILE A 5 -15.90 -32.99 16.21
C ILE A 5 -16.13 -34.50 16.16
N THR A 6 -17.34 -34.88 15.82
CA THR A 6 -17.80 -36.28 15.84
C THR A 6 -17.41 -37.05 14.57
N SER A 7 -17.02 -36.37 13.49
CA SER A 7 -16.51 -37.04 12.27
C SER A 7 -15.39 -36.25 11.59
N LYS A 8 -14.44 -36.96 10.98
CA LYS A 8 -13.40 -36.39 10.11
C LYS A 8 -14.01 -35.58 8.95
N ARG A 9 -15.17 -36.02 8.44
CA ARG A 9 -15.91 -35.33 7.38
C ARG A 9 -16.36 -33.93 7.80
N THR A 10 -16.91 -33.79 9.01
CA THR A 10 -17.33 -32.49 9.55
C THR A 10 -16.16 -31.53 9.70
N LEU A 11 -15.01 -32.02 10.21
CA LEU A 11 -13.79 -31.22 10.31
C LEU A 11 -13.32 -30.74 8.94
N LEU A 12 -13.23 -31.65 7.98
CA LEU A 12 -12.81 -31.33 6.61
C LEU A 12 -13.73 -30.28 5.99
N LEU A 13 -15.05 -30.46 6.09
CA LEU A 13 -16.03 -29.50 5.57
C LEU A 13 -15.90 -28.11 6.22
N ARG A 14 -15.61 -28.04 7.53
CA ARG A 14 -15.37 -26.75 8.20
C ARG A 14 -14.10 -26.07 7.70
N HIS A 15 -13.02 -26.83 7.52
CA HIS A 15 -11.79 -26.28 6.97
C HIS A 15 -11.96 -25.82 5.53
N LEU A 16 -12.66 -26.58 4.68
CA LEU A 16 -12.98 -26.18 3.32
C LEU A 16 -13.88 -24.94 3.28
N GLY A 17 -14.90 -24.89 4.14
CA GLY A 17 -15.75 -23.70 4.26
C GLY A 17 -14.97 -22.47 4.69
N MET A 18 -14.08 -22.61 5.67
CA MET A 18 -13.23 -21.52 6.11
C MET A 18 -12.17 -21.14 5.06
N ALA A 19 -11.65 -22.10 4.29
CA ALA A 19 -10.79 -21.84 3.14
C ALA A 19 -11.48 -20.93 2.12
N GLY A 20 -12.74 -21.26 1.78
CA GLY A 20 -13.56 -20.47 0.87
C GLY A 20 -13.81 -19.05 1.39
N ILE A 21 -14.13 -18.91 2.68
CA ILE A 21 -14.28 -17.59 3.33
C ILE A 21 -12.96 -16.81 3.29
N SER A 22 -11.84 -17.45 3.60
CA SER A 22 -10.51 -16.84 3.56
C SER A 22 -10.13 -16.36 2.16
N ALA A 23 -10.32 -17.20 1.14
CA ALA A 23 -10.07 -16.85 -0.25
C ALA A 23 -10.96 -15.69 -0.72
N LEU A 24 -12.25 -15.72 -0.35
CA LEU A 24 -13.17 -14.63 -0.64
C LEU A 24 -12.74 -13.32 0.05
N LEU A 25 -12.32 -13.37 1.31
CA LEU A 25 -11.82 -12.17 2.01
C LEU A 25 -10.58 -11.59 1.31
N VAL A 26 -9.59 -12.42 0.96
CA VAL A 26 -8.41 -11.97 0.22
C VAL A 26 -8.83 -11.36 -1.12
N TYR A 27 -9.71 -12.01 -1.87
CA TYR A 27 -10.19 -11.50 -3.15
C TYR A 27 -10.93 -10.16 -3.02
N LEU A 28 -11.84 -10.03 -2.05
CA LEU A 28 -12.59 -8.79 -1.83
C LEU A 28 -11.67 -7.65 -1.37
N PHE A 29 -10.67 -7.92 -0.53
CA PHE A 29 -9.67 -6.90 -0.19
C PHE A 29 -8.84 -6.52 -1.41
N TYR A 30 -8.37 -7.49 -2.19
CA TYR A 30 -7.63 -7.22 -3.43
C TYR A 30 -8.45 -6.35 -4.39
N LEU A 31 -9.72 -6.69 -4.62
CA LEU A 31 -10.64 -5.86 -5.41
C LEU A 31 -10.83 -4.47 -4.82
N SER A 32 -10.98 -4.35 -3.50
CA SER A 32 -11.10 -3.02 -2.87
C SER A 32 -9.85 -2.18 -3.07
N TYR A 33 -8.68 -2.80 -3.19
CA TYR A 33 -7.44 -2.09 -3.46
C TYR A 33 -7.28 -1.71 -4.94
N SER A 34 -7.71 -2.58 -5.85
CA SER A 34 -7.56 -2.33 -7.29
C SER A 34 -8.67 -1.45 -7.86
N ALA A 35 -9.91 -1.56 -7.39
CA ALA A 35 -11.06 -0.91 -8.01
C ALA A 35 -11.49 0.42 -7.35
N TRP A 36 -11.15 0.66 -6.07
CA TRP A 36 -11.65 1.84 -5.33
C TRP A 36 -10.64 2.99 -5.29
N GLY A 37 -9.81 3.13 -6.33
CA GLY A 37 -8.82 4.21 -6.40
C GLY A 37 -7.78 4.17 -5.28
N VAL A 38 -7.61 3.03 -4.60
CA VAL A 38 -6.55 2.90 -3.59
C VAL A 38 -5.19 2.76 -4.27
N GLN A 39 -5.09 2.20 -5.48
CA GLN A 39 -3.86 2.14 -6.28
C GLN A 39 -3.14 3.51 -6.41
N PRO A 40 -3.81 4.62 -6.79
CA PRO A 40 -3.23 5.98 -6.73
C PRO A 40 -2.78 6.44 -5.33
N ALA A 41 -3.42 5.92 -4.27
CA ALA A 41 -3.06 6.20 -2.88
C ALA A 41 -1.90 5.33 -2.34
N LEU A 42 -1.50 4.33 -3.11
CA LEU A 42 -0.38 3.47 -2.81
C LEU A 42 0.88 4.07 -3.44
N TRP A 43 2.00 3.90 -2.74
CA TRP A 43 3.34 4.21 -3.21
C TRP A 43 3.52 3.77 -4.67
N PRO A 44 3.69 4.71 -5.62
CA PRO A 44 3.85 4.38 -7.04
C PRO A 44 4.99 3.37 -7.27
N ASP A 45 6.03 3.44 -6.43
CA ASP A 45 7.19 2.55 -6.43
C ASP A 45 6.91 1.13 -5.89
N TRP A 46 5.74 0.85 -5.30
CA TRP A 46 5.40 -0.51 -4.83
C TRP A 46 4.73 -1.37 -5.90
N GLY A 47 4.36 -0.76 -7.02
CA GLY A 47 3.78 -1.43 -8.17
C GLY A 47 2.50 -2.23 -7.89
N GLN A 48 2.16 -3.11 -8.83
CA GLN A 48 0.93 -3.91 -8.78
C GLN A 48 0.91 -4.99 -7.69
N ASP A 49 2.04 -5.25 -7.06
CA ASP A 49 2.16 -6.20 -5.96
C ASP A 49 1.59 -5.65 -4.66
N HIS A 50 1.46 -4.31 -4.55
CA HIS A 50 1.05 -3.69 -3.30
C HIS A 50 -0.36 -4.08 -2.81
N PRO A 51 -1.37 -4.09 -3.67
CA PRO A 51 -2.70 -4.60 -3.33
C PRO A 51 -2.69 -6.04 -2.82
N PHE A 52 -1.85 -6.89 -3.41
CA PHE A 52 -1.91 -8.34 -3.23
C PHE A 52 -1.52 -8.76 -1.80
N TRP A 53 -0.27 -8.56 -1.39
CA TRP A 53 0.19 -8.86 -0.01
C TRP A 53 -0.58 -8.12 1.10
N ARG A 54 -1.16 -6.92 0.88
CA ARG A 54 -2.04 -6.24 1.85
C ARG A 54 -3.36 -7.00 2.03
N ALA A 55 -3.94 -7.49 0.94
CA ALA A 55 -5.18 -8.25 1.00
C ALA A 55 -5.05 -9.50 1.89
N TRP A 56 -3.90 -10.19 1.82
CA TRP A 56 -3.58 -11.29 2.73
C TRP A 56 -3.51 -10.85 4.20
N ALA A 57 -2.81 -9.75 4.49
CA ALA A 57 -2.69 -9.23 5.85
C ALA A 57 -4.05 -8.88 6.46
N HIS A 58 -4.91 -8.21 5.70
CA HIS A 58 -6.21 -7.75 6.17
C HIS A 58 -7.20 -8.89 6.36
N ALA A 59 -7.24 -9.84 5.42
CA ALA A 59 -8.02 -11.05 5.59
C ALA A 59 -7.56 -11.82 6.85
N ALA A 60 -6.25 -11.95 7.07
CA ALA A 60 -5.72 -12.55 8.30
C ALA A 60 -6.18 -11.81 9.56
N PHE A 61 -6.07 -10.47 9.57
CA PHE A 61 -6.47 -9.65 10.71
C PHE A 61 -7.96 -9.79 11.04
N VAL A 62 -8.84 -9.84 10.04
CA VAL A 62 -10.28 -10.10 10.24
C VAL A 62 -10.50 -11.43 10.96
N LEU A 63 -9.80 -12.50 10.56
CA LEU A 63 -9.92 -13.81 11.22
C LEU A 63 -9.38 -13.80 12.66
N LEU A 64 -8.28 -13.07 12.91
CA LEU A 64 -7.75 -12.84 14.26
C LEU A 64 -8.79 -12.10 15.13
N PHE A 65 -9.35 -11.00 14.62
CA PHE A 65 -10.40 -10.23 15.28
C PHE A 65 -11.60 -11.11 15.64
N LEU A 66 -12.12 -11.89 14.69
CA LEU A 66 -13.24 -12.80 14.94
C LEU A 66 -12.90 -13.83 16.03
N SER A 67 -11.70 -14.41 15.99
CA SER A 67 -11.22 -15.37 17.00
C SER A 67 -11.15 -14.77 18.42
N LEU A 68 -10.77 -13.48 18.52
CA LEU A 68 -10.67 -12.73 19.76
C LEU A 68 -12.04 -12.39 20.35
N ILE A 69 -12.98 -11.92 19.53
CA ILE A 69 -14.27 -11.44 20.04
C ILE A 69 -15.24 -12.57 20.41
N LEU A 70 -15.10 -13.77 19.84
CA LEU A 70 -16.03 -14.87 20.08
C LEU A 70 -16.19 -15.23 21.56
N ALA A 71 -15.08 -15.32 22.31
CA ALA A 71 -15.12 -15.68 23.73
C ALA A 71 -15.82 -14.61 24.60
N PRO A 72 -15.42 -13.33 24.61
CA PRO A 72 -16.12 -12.30 25.37
C PRO A 72 -17.56 -12.10 24.88
N ALA A 73 -17.81 -12.10 23.57
CA ALA A 73 -19.16 -11.96 23.03
C ALA A 73 -20.08 -13.11 23.48
N SER A 74 -19.59 -14.35 23.53
CA SER A 74 -20.35 -15.51 24.02
C SER A 74 -20.70 -15.44 25.51
N THR A 75 -19.92 -14.68 26.29
CA THR A 75 -20.18 -14.39 27.70
C THR A 75 -21.33 -13.39 27.84
N LEU A 76 -21.35 -12.38 26.96
CA LEU A 76 -22.36 -11.33 26.95
C LEU A 76 -23.68 -11.82 26.36
N TRP A 77 -23.63 -12.53 25.22
CA TRP A 77 -24.78 -12.93 24.42
C TRP A 77 -24.80 -14.43 24.12
N LYS A 78 -25.82 -15.14 24.64
CA LYS A 78 -25.93 -16.61 24.54
C LYS A 78 -25.94 -17.16 23.10
N PRO A 79 -26.60 -16.55 22.10
CA PRO A 79 -26.61 -17.05 20.72
C PRO A 79 -25.20 -17.18 20.11
N VAL A 80 -24.27 -16.28 20.45
CA VAL A 80 -22.88 -16.32 19.96
C VAL A 80 -22.14 -17.57 20.42
N LYS A 81 -22.58 -18.23 21.52
CA LYS A 81 -22.01 -19.53 21.93
C LYS A 81 -22.07 -20.60 20.84
N ARG A 82 -23.03 -20.51 19.91
CA ARG A 82 -23.14 -21.44 18.76
C ARG A 82 -21.95 -21.32 17.80
N LEU A 83 -21.27 -20.17 17.78
CA LEU A 83 -20.10 -19.92 16.93
C LEU A 83 -18.77 -20.33 17.58
N MET A 84 -18.76 -20.59 18.89
CA MET A 84 -17.55 -20.99 19.62
C MET A 84 -16.80 -22.20 19.01
N PRO A 85 -17.47 -23.22 18.44
CA PRO A 85 -16.77 -24.31 17.78
C PRO A 85 -15.87 -23.87 16.63
N TRP A 86 -16.18 -22.76 15.95
CA TRP A 86 -15.44 -22.24 14.79
C TRP A 86 -14.18 -21.42 15.17
N ARG A 87 -14.01 -21.11 16.46
CA ARG A 87 -12.88 -20.29 16.93
C ARG A 87 -11.52 -20.89 16.57
N ARG A 88 -11.43 -22.22 16.56
CA ARG A 88 -10.20 -22.93 16.24
C ARG A 88 -9.87 -22.81 14.76
N GLU A 89 -10.85 -23.04 13.90
CA GLU A 89 -10.73 -22.92 12.45
C GLU A 89 -10.37 -21.48 12.06
N LEU A 90 -11.01 -20.47 12.68
CA LEU A 90 -10.63 -19.06 12.51
C LEU A 90 -9.16 -18.81 12.86
N GLY A 91 -8.68 -19.33 13.99
CA GLY A 91 -7.28 -19.17 14.42
C GLY A 91 -6.28 -19.88 13.51
N ILE A 92 -6.63 -21.07 12.99
CA ILE A 92 -5.79 -21.80 12.04
C ILE A 92 -5.71 -21.05 10.71
N TRP A 93 -6.84 -20.59 10.19
CA TRP A 93 -6.86 -19.86 8.91
C TRP A 93 -6.26 -18.46 9.01
N PHE A 94 -6.36 -17.80 10.18
CA PHE A 94 -5.53 -16.64 10.49
C PHE A 94 -4.04 -16.94 10.31
N ALA A 95 -3.55 -18.06 10.85
CA ALA A 95 -2.15 -18.43 10.72
C ALA A 95 -1.76 -18.73 9.27
N VAL A 96 -2.62 -19.46 8.52
CA VAL A 96 -2.38 -19.74 7.09
C VAL A 96 -2.30 -18.44 6.28
N LEU A 97 -3.24 -17.51 6.46
CA LEU A 97 -3.20 -16.24 5.74
C LEU A 97 -2.02 -15.36 6.16
N SER A 98 -1.63 -15.39 7.45
CA SER A 98 -0.44 -14.67 7.92
C SER A 98 0.84 -15.21 7.31
N LEU A 99 0.93 -16.54 7.10
CA LEU A 99 2.06 -17.15 6.41
C LEU A 99 2.07 -16.79 4.92
N GLY A 100 0.91 -16.77 4.27
CA GLY A 100 0.80 -16.29 2.88
C GLY A 100 1.23 -14.83 2.74
N HIS A 101 0.83 -13.96 3.68
CA HIS A 101 1.31 -12.58 3.74
C HIS A 101 2.82 -12.49 3.92
N ALA A 102 3.38 -13.23 4.90
CA ALA A 102 4.83 -13.25 5.13
C ALA A 102 5.60 -13.75 3.90
N TYR A 103 5.09 -14.78 3.22
CA TYR A 103 5.66 -15.28 1.98
C TYR A 103 5.60 -14.24 0.87
N ALA A 104 4.46 -13.56 0.69
CA ALA A 104 4.33 -12.52 -0.33
C ALA A 104 5.29 -11.33 -0.08
N ILE A 105 5.53 -10.95 1.18
CA ILE A 105 6.54 -9.94 1.56
C ILE A 105 7.95 -10.43 1.22
N TRP A 106 8.25 -11.69 1.53
CA TRP A 106 9.56 -12.26 1.29
C TRP A 106 9.89 -12.41 -0.20
N ASP A 107 8.91 -12.85 -0.99
CA ASP A 107 9.07 -13.14 -2.41
C ASP A 107 9.00 -11.88 -3.28
N ARG A 108 7.96 -11.05 -3.11
CA ARG A 108 7.70 -9.91 -4.02
C ARG A 108 8.41 -8.63 -3.61
N TRP A 109 8.43 -8.33 -2.32
CA TRP A 109 9.09 -7.12 -1.82
C TRP A 109 10.57 -7.34 -1.55
N ALA A 110 10.89 -8.30 -0.69
CA ALA A 110 12.26 -8.53 -0.29
C ALA A 110 13.05 -9.23 -1.41
N ARG A 111 12.37 -9.89 -2.36
CA ARG A 111 13.00 -10.66 -3.44
C ARG A 111 14.10 -11.59 -2.93
N TRP A 112 13.82 -12.23 -1.79
CA TRP A 112 14.74 -13.12 -1.10
C TRP A 112 16.00 -12.47 -0.51
N ASP A 113 16.05 -11.14 -0.41
CA ASP A 113 17.12 -10.36 0.22
C ASP A 113 16.78 -9.94 1.66
N VAL A 114 17.71 -10.18 2.58
CA VAL A 114 17.50 -9.89 4.02
C VAL A 114 17.60 -8.40 4.29
N ALA A 115 18.47 -7.66 3.61
CA ALA A 115 18.64 -6.23 3.83
C ALA A 115 17.37 -5.49 3.38
N THR A 116 16.86 -5.78 2.18
CA THR A 116 15.61 -5.23 1.63
C THR A 116 14.40 -5.62 2.48
N LEU A 117 14.36 -6.83 3.06
CA LEU A 117 13.30 -7.21 4.01
C LEU A 117 13.24 -6.23 5.21
N PHE A 118 14.39 -5.72 5.66
CA PHE A 118 14.47 -4.75 6.75
C PHE A 118 14.55 -3.29 6.27
N GLY A 119 14.27 -3.02 4.99
CA GLY A 119 14.23 -1.67 4.42
C GLY A 119 15.60 -1.04 4.20
N PHE A 120 16.67 -1.86 4.19
CA PHE A 120 18.00 -1.42 3.80
C PHE A 120 18.19 -1.54 2.29
N GLU A 121 18.89 -0.57 1.73
CA GLU A 121 19.26 -0.50 0.32
C GLU A 121 20.77 -0.22 0.23
N TYR A 122 21.44 -0.86 -0.73
CA TYR A 122 22.86 -0.64 -0.97
C TYR A 122 23.03 0.56 -1.90
N VAL A 123 23.75 1.57 -1.46
CA VAL A 123 24.03 2.78 -2.25
C VAL A 123 25.50 2.73 -2.66
N GLU A 124 25.75 2.60 -3.96
CA GLU A 124 27.09 2.36 -4.51
C GLU A 124 28.02 3.55 -4.25
N GLU A 125 27.49 4.77 -4.35
CA GLU A 125 28.20 6.03 -4.10
C GLU A 125 28.73 6.11 -2.66
N LEU A 126 28.02 5.51 -1.72
CA LEU A 126 28.41 5.44 -0.31
C LEU A 126 29.15 4.14 0.03
N ASN A 127 29.23 3.20 -0.91
CA ASN A 127 29.73 1.84 -0.73
C ASN A 127 29.24 1.22 0.58
N SER A 128 27.95 1.41 0.90
CA SER A 128 27.35 1.01 2.17
C SER A 128 25.84 0.81 2.08
N PHE A 129 25.31 0.05 3.03
CA PHE A 129 23.87 -0.08 3.23
C PHE A 129 23.33 1.10 4.02
N VAL A 130 22.27 1.72 3.50
CA VAL A 130 21.51 2.77 4.19
C VAL A 130 20.09 2.31 4.46
N LEU A 131 19.49 2.83 5.52
CA LEU A 131 18.09 2.58 5.84
C LEU A 131 17.22 3.48 4.97
N GLY A 132 16.98 3.06 3.72
CA GLY A 132 16.15 3.80 2.76
C GLY A 132 14.67 3.78 3.13
N ARG A 133 14.21 2.71 3.77
CA ARG A 133 12.78 2.43 4.04
C ARG A 133 12.53 2.06 5.51
N PRO A 134 12.77 2.97 6.47
CA PRO A 134 12.63 2.70 7.90
C PRO A 134 11.22 2.21 8.29
N GLU A 135 10.20 2.74 7.63
CA GLU A 135 8.80 2.35 7.79
C GLU A 135 8.55 0.90 7.41
N VAL A 136 9.13 0.39 6.32
CA VAL A 136 8.98 -1.03 5.97
C VAL A 136 9.78 -1.90 6.94
N GLY A 137 11.00 -1.49 7.25
CA GLY A 137 11.91 -2.23 8.12
C GLY A 137 11.31 -2.51 9.50
N ILE A 138 10.76 -1.49 10.16
CA ILE A 138 10.14 -1.66 11.48
C ILE A 138 8.89 -2.56 11.40
N MET A 139 8.09 -2.44 10.35
CA MET A 139 6.88 -3.25 10.15
C MET A 139 7.21 -4.72 9.94
N ASN A 140 8.24 -5.01 9.15
CA ASN A 140 8.69 -6.36 8.88
C ASN A 140 9.35 -6.97 10.13
N MET A 141 10.11 -6.20 10.90
CA MET A 141 10.64 -6.66 12.19
C MET A 141 9.52 -7.05 13.17
N MET A 142 8.46 -6.24 13.29
CA MET A 142 7.29 -6.60 14.10
C MET A 142 6.59 -7.88 13.57
N GLY A 143 6.48 -8.02 12.25
CA GLY A 143 5.99 -9.24 11.59
C GLY A 143 6.82 -10.47 11.95
N MET A 144 8.16 -10.35 11.90
CA MET A 144 9.11 -11.41 12.25
C MET A 144 9.06 -11.80 13.72
N ILE A 145 8.74 -10.86 14.62
CA ILE A 145 8.48 -11.18 16.04
C ILE A 145 7.17 -11.98 16.17
N MET A 146 6.12 -11.59 15.45
CA MET A 146 4.82 -12.29 15.51
C MET A 146 4.84 -13.68 14.87
N LEU A 147 5.56 -13.85 13.77
CA LEU A 147 5.59 -15.08 12.98
C LEU A 147 5.87 -16.36 13.79
N PRO A 148 6.92 -16.46 14.62
CA PRO A 148 7.16 -17.66 15.44
C PRO A 148 6.06 -17.90 16.48
N MET A 149 5.43 -16.84 17.01
CA MET A 149 4.29 -16.98 17.92
C MET A 149 3.06 -17.52 17.18
N ILE A 150 2.80 -17.03 15.97
CA ILE A 150 1.70 -17.51 15.11
C ILE A 150 1.92 -18.98 14.74
N LEU A 151 3.14 -19.36 14.33
CA LEU A 151 3.51 -20.74 14.03
C LEU A 151 3.32 -21.66 15.24
N LEU A 152 3.76 -21.23 16.43
CA LEU A 152 3.57 -21.98 17.66
C LEU A 152 2.08 -22.19 17.97
N LEU A 153 1.25 -21.17 17.81
CA LEU A 153 -0.21 -21.28 17.98
C LEU A 153 -0.85 -22.19 16.93
N ALA A 154 -0.38 -22.17 15.68
CA ALA A 154 -0.87 -23.05 14.63
C ALA A 154 -0.56 -24.53 14.93
N VAL A 155 0.70 -24.84 15.28
CA VAL A 155 1.14 -26.21 15.65
C VAL A 155 0.39 -26.71 16.87
N THR A 156 0.16 -25.84 17.86
CA THR A 156 -0.58 -26.18 19.09
C THR A 156 -2.10 -26.19 18.92
N SER A 157 -2.62 -25.85 17.74
CA SER A 157 -4.05 -25.93 17.41
C SER A 157 -4.51 -27.34 17.00
N SER A 158 -3.79 -28.41 17.37
CA SER A 158 -4.16 -29.81 17.11
C SER A 158 -4.63 -30.54 18.38
N ASP A 159 -5.51 -31.55 18.25
CA ASP A 159 -5.96 -32.33 19.41
C ASP A 159 -4.80 -33.12 20.03
N ARG A 160 -3.84 -33.54 19.19
CA ARG A 160 -2.60 -34.19 19.62
C ARG A 160 -1.77 -33.25 20.49
N ALA A 161 -1.60 -32.00 20.08
CA ALA A 161 -0.89 -31.01 20.88
C ALA A 161 -1.57 -30.75 22.23
N VAL A 162 -2.91 -30.65 22.25
CA VAL A 162 -3.66 -30.52 23.51
C VAL A 162 -3.45 -31.74 24.42
N SER A 163 -3.44 -32.96 23.85
CA SER A 163 -3.21 -34.18 24.62
C SER A 163 -1.78 -34.31 25.14
N PHE A 164 -0.79 -33.81 24.38
CA PHE A 164 0.62 -33.85 24.74
C PHE A 164 0.97 -32.81 25.81
N LEU A 165 0.57 -31.55 25.62
CA LEU A 165 0.90 -30.45 26.53
C LEU A 165 0.04 -30.43 27.81
N GLY A 166 -1.13 -31.07 27.75
CA GLY A 166 -2.17 -30.94 28.77
C GLY A 166 -2.97 -29.64 28.62
N ALA A 167 -4.24 -29.70 29.06
CA ALA A 167 -5.20 -28.61 28.84
C ALA A 167 -4.86 -27.29 29.55
N SER A 168 -4.09 -27.31 30.65
CA SER A 168 -3.70 -26.10 31.38
C SER A 168 -2.61 -25.35 30.61
N SER A 169 -1.50 -26.04 30.30
CA SER A 169 -0.37 -25.49 29.55
C SER A 169 -0.79 -25.02 28.16
N TRP A 170 -1.60 -25.81 27.44
CA TRP A 170 -2.16 -25.40 26.16
C TRP A 170 -2.99 -24.11 26.26
N LYS A 171 -3.88 -24.00 27.26
CA LYS A 171 -4.66 -22.78 27.49
C LYS A 171 -3.77 -21.59 27.82
N TRP A 172 -2.70 -21.81 28.60
CA TRP A 172 -1.76 -20.75 28.95
C TRP A 172 -1.08 -20.18 27.70
N ILE A 173 -0.52 -21.03 26.83
CA ILE A 173 0.13 -20.60 25.57
C ILE A 173 -0.84 -19.73 24.74
N HIS A 174 -2.04 -20.24 24.48
CA HIS A 174 -3.03 -19.51 23.67
C HIS A 174 -3.55 -18.24 24.35
N ARG A 175 -3.66 -18.20 25.68
CA ARG A 175 -4.12 -17.00 26.41
C ARG A 175 -3.05 -15.93 26.49
N THR A 176 -1.78 -16.31 26.50
CA THR A 176 -0.66 -15.37 26.58
C THR A 176 -0.32 -14.80 25.21
N LEU A 177 -0.14 -15.66 24.19
CA LEU A 177 0.38 -15.22 22.89
C LEU A 177 -0.66 -14.48 22.02
N VAL A 178 -1.93 -14.87 22.09
CA VAL A 178 -2.97 -14.26 21.24
C VAL A 178 -3.12 -12.75 21.52
N PRO A 179 -3.21 -12.28 22.78
CA PRO A 179 -3.21 -10.84 23.07
C PRO A 179 -1.91 -10.15 22.64
N VAL A 180 -0.75 -10.77 22.82
CA VAL A 180 0.54 -10.18 22.41
C VAL A 180 0.57 -9.94 20.90
N ILE A 181 0.20 -10.95 20.10
CA ILE A 181 0.10 -10.83 18.64
C ILE A 181 -0.89 -9.73 18.27
N PHE A 182 -2.06 -9.68 18.92
CA PHE A 182 -3.06 -8.65 18.67
C PHE A 182 -2.53 -7.23 18.94
N TYR A 183 -1.89 -6.99 20.09
CA TYR A 183 -1.36 -5.67 20.40
C TYR A 183 -0.20 -5.27 19.50
N ILE A 184 0.68 -6.20 19.12
CA ILE A 184 1.74 -5.92 18.14
C ILE A 184 1.11 -5.60 16.78
N ALA A 185 0.09 -6.34 16.34
CA ALA A 185 -0.61 -6.06 15.08
C ALA A 185 -1.32 -4.69 15.08
N MET A 186 -1.95 -4.31 16.20
CA MET A 186 -2.57 -2.98 16.35
C MET A 186 -1.54 -1.86 16.35
N LEU A 187 -0.43 -2.04 17.07
CA LEU A 187 0.66 -1.08 17.06
C LEU A 187 1.27 -0.96 15.66
N ARG A 188 1.49 -2.08 14.97
CA ARG A 188 1.96 -2.12 13.58
C ARG A 188 1.03 -1.31 12.67
N GLY A 189 -0.27 -1.57 12.72
CA GLY A 189 -1.27 -0.82 11.93
C GLY A 189 -1.34 0.68 12.27
N THR A 190 -1.07 1.06 13.52
CA THR A 190 -1.04 2.48 13.93
C THR A 190 0.25 3.17 13.53
N LEU A 191 1.40 2.50 13.67
CA LEU A 191 2.65 3.02 13.14
C LEU A 191 2.56 3.19 11.62
N TYR A 192 1.84 2.29 10.95
CA TYR A 192 1.50 2.44 9.54
C TYR A 192 0.75 3.75 9.31
N PHE A 193 -0.21 4.11 10.16
CA PHE A 193 -0.82 5.43 10.09
C PHE A 193 0.22 6.57 10.26
N PHE A 194 1.12 6.49 11.23
CA PHE A 194 2.11 7.57 11.41
C PHE A 194 3.06 7.76 10.24
N TYR A 195 3.56 6.68 9.64
CA TYR A 195 4.47 6.77 8.51
C TYR A 195 3.76 7.22 7.22
N PHE A 196 2.48 6.88 7.04
CA PHE A 196 1.77 7.15 5.78
C PHE A 196 0.99 8.48 5.78
N PHE A 197 0.63 9.01 6.94
CA PHE A 197 -0.05 10.32 7.04
C PHE A 197 0.92 11.42 7.46
N GLN A 198 2.22 11.24 7.26
CA GLN A 198 3.19 12.30 7.45
C GLN A 198 4.16 12.32 6.28
N THR A 199 4.58 13.53 5.94
CA THR A 199 5.67 13.79 5.01
C THR A 199 6.90 13.01 5.46
N THR A 200 7.22 11.92 4.77
CA THR A 200 8.31 11.01 5.14
C THR A 200 9.37 10.96 4.04
N PRO A 201 10.66 10.84 4.40
CA PRO A 201 11.73 10.57 3.44
C PRO A 201 11.44 9.29 2.63
N PRO A 202 12.02 9.13 1.42
CA PRO A 202 12.97 10.05 0.77
C PRO A 202 12.30 11.22 0.03
N ASN A 203 11.07 11.04 -0.48
CA ASN A 203 10.47 11.99 -1.43
C ASN A 203 9.66 13.11 -0.77
N TRP A 204 9.58 13.11 0.57
CA TRP A 204 8.79 14.10 1.34
C TRP A 204 7.38 14.30 0.78
N GLN A 205 6.76 13.19 0.39
CA GLN A 205 5.44 13.19 -0.22
C GLN A 205 4.38 12.85 0.84
N VAL A 206 3.17 13.39 0.65
CA VAL A 206 2.05 13.12 1.54
C VAL A 206 1.11 12.15 0.86
N TYR A 207 0.87 11.01 1.50
CA TYR A 207 -0.02 10.01 0.94
C TYR A 207 -1.48 10.34 1.27
N PRO A 208 -2.39 10.11 0.33
CA PRO A 208 -3.80 10.41 0.56
C PRO A 208 -4.36 9.54 1.68
N SER A 209 -5.42 10.06 2.30
CA SER A 209 -5.99 9.48 3.50
C SER A 209 -6.52 8.06 3.20
N ILE A 210 -6.06 7.12 4.00
CA ILE A 210 -6.43 5.72 3.85
C ILE A 210 -7.65 5.42 4.75
N TRP A 211 -8.84 5.75 4.26
CA TRP A 211 -10.09 5.63 5.04
C TRP A 211 -10.34 4.21 5.58
N PHE A 212 -9.86 3.17 4.90
CA PHE A 212 -10.10 1.77 5.30
C PHE A 212 -9.41 1.40 6.62
N LEU A 213 -8.46 2.20 7.13
CA LEU A 213 -7.78 1.97 8.41
C LEU A 213 -8.71 2.19 9.61
N TYR A 214 -9.65 3.12 9.51
CA TYR A 214 -10.63 3.38 10.57
C TYR A 214 -11.46 2.14 10.94
N PRO A 215 -11.97 1.34 9.98
CA PRO A 215 -12.53 0.02 10.26
C PRO A 215 -11.64 -0.88 11.12
N PHE A 216 -10.33 -0.96 10.87
CA PHE A 216 -9.41 -1.83 11.62
C PHE A 216 -9.15 -1.30 13.04
N LEU A 217 -9.02 0.02 13.21
CA LEU A 217 -8.97 0.64 14.55
C LEU A 217 -10.27 0.41 15.32
N GLY A 218 -11.41 0.54 14.65
CA GLY A 218 -12.73 0.23 15.19
C GLY A 218 -12.83 -1.23 15.64
N MET A 219 -12.34 -2.18 14.85
CA MET A 219 -12.23 -3.58 15.25
C MET A 219 -11.40 -3.74 16.53
N GLY A 220 -10.26 -3.06 16.64
CA GLY A 220 -9.44 -3.06 17.85
C GLY A 220 -10.19 -2.58 19.09
N LEU A 221 -10.85 -1.42 18.97
CA LEU A 221 -11.70 -0.84 20.03
C LEU A 221 -12.84 -1.77 20.43
N VAL A 222 -13.53 -2.38 19.46
CA VAL A 222 -14.62 -3.33 19.71
C VAL A 222 -14.11 -4.55 20.46
N ALA A 223 -12.97 -5.11 20.06
CA ALA A 223 -12.41 -6.30 20.71
C ALA A 223 -12.10 -6.05 22.19
N ILE A 224 -11.43 -4.93 22.48
CA ILE A 224 -11.05 -4.54 23.85
C ILE A 224 -12.28 -4.19 24.68
N SER A 225 -13.24 -3.46 24.10
CA SER A 225 -14.51 -3.11 24.77
C SER A 225 -15.33 -4.34 25.13
N LEU A 226 -15.43 -5.32 24.24
CA LEU A 226 -16.12 -6.59 24.51
C LEU A 226 -15.41 -7.38 25.62
N GLN A 227 -14.08 -7.40 25.63
CA GLN A 227 -13.30 -8.04 26.69
C GLN A 227 -13.56 -7.37 28.05
N GLY A 228 -13.54 -6.04 28.10
CA GLY A 228 -13.87 -5.26 29.30
C GLY A 228 -15.29 -5.52 29.79
N ALA A 229 -16.29 -5.47 28.90
CA ALA A 229 -17.68 -5.76 29.25
C ALA A 229 -17.88 -7.19 29.75
N ALA A 230 -17.23 -8.18 29.12
CA ALA A 230 -17.29 -9.57 29.57
C ALA A 230 -16.64 -9.75 30.95
N PHE A 231 -15.51 -9.08 31.20
CA PHE A 231 -14.85 -9.05 32.50
C PHE A 231 -15.77 -8.45 33.58
N VAL A 232 -16.38 -7.29 33.30
CA VAL A 232 -17.34 -6.64 34.22
C VAL A 232 -18.46 -7.60 34.59
N LYS A 233 -19.08 -8.23 33.58
CA LYS A 233 -20.18 -9.18 33.80
C LYS A 233 -19.74 -10.33 34.71
N ILE A 234 -18.58 -10.92 34.46
CA ILE A 234 -18.06 -12.04 35.26
C ILE A 234 -17.78 -11.60 36.71
N VAL A 235 -17.15 -10.46 36.91
CA VAL A 235 -16.80 -9.97 38.26
C VAL A 235 -18.05 -9.58 39.03
N LEU A 236 -18.97 -8.82 38.44
CA LEU A 236 -20.22 -8.42 39.10
C LEU A 236 -21.11 -9.62 39.46
N GLN A 237 -21.12 -10.67 38.63
CA GLN A 237 -21.81 -11.92 38.97
C GLN A 237 -21.22 -12.62 40.19
N ARG A 238 -19.90 -12.53 40.41
CA ARG A 238 -19.22 -13.08 41.58
C ARG A 238 -19.35 -12.20 42.82
N GLN A 239 -19.27 -10.87 42.64
CA GLN A 239 -19.30 -9.86 43.70
C GLN A 239 -20.70 -9.52 44.22
N ARG A 240 -21.77 -10.00 43.56
CA ARG A 240 -23.17 -9.82 43.98
C ARG A 240 -23.46 -10.31 45.42
N GLN A 241 -22.50 -10.95 46.09
CA GLN A 241 -22.56 -11.37 47.48
C GLN A 241 -21.96 -10.38 48.51
N LYS A 242 -21.13 -9.40 48.13
CA LYS A 242 -20.46 -8.49 49.09
C LYS A 242 -20.20 -7.10 48.46
N ASN A 243 -21.02 -6.10 48.79
CA ASN A 243 -20.87 -4.65 48.52
C ASN A 243 -20.78 -4.20 47.04
N GLY A 244 -21.94 -3.93 46.43
CA GLY A 244 -22.06 -3.67 44.98
C GLY A 244 -21.44 -2.38 44.44
N ILE A 245 -21.46 -1.26 45.16
CA ILE A 245 -21.08 0.05 44.59
C ILE A 245 -19.56 0.17 44.38
N LEU A 246 -18.76 -0.13 45.43
CA LEU A 246 -17.30 -0.05 45.34
C LEU A 246 -16.75 -1.03 44.28
N ALA A 247 -17.34 -2.23 44.20
CA ALA A 247 -16.99 -3.22 43.19
C ALA A 247 -17.29 -2.72 41.77
N VAL A 248 -18.43 -2.07 41.54
CA VAL A 248 -18.78 -1.48 40.23
C VAL A 248 -17.79 -0.39 39.85
N VAL A 249 -17.44 0.53 40.77
CA VAL A 249 -16.48 1.61 40.51
C VAL A 249 -15.09 1.05 40.20
N ALA A 250 -14.58 0.13 41.03
CA ALA A 250 -13.26 -0.47 40.83
C ALA A 250 -13.17 -1.23 39.49
N VAL A 251 -14.19 -2.02 39.16
CA VAL A 251 -14.24 -2.78 37.89
C VAL A 251 -14.34 -1.85 36.69
N SER A 252 -15.11 -0.76 36.79
CA SER A 252 -15.22 0.23 35.72
C SER A 252 -13.89 0.96 35.50
N GLY A 253 -13.16 1.27 36.58
CA GLY A 253 -11.81 1.83 36.50
C GLY A 253 -10.83 0.93 35.75
N VAL A 254 -10.84 -0.38 36.01
CA VAL A 254 -10.01 -1.36 35.30
C VAL A 254 -10.37 -1.43 33.82
N VAL A 255 -11.66 -1.42 33.47
CA VAL A 255 -12.07 -1.39 32.05
C VAL A 255 -11.64 -0.09 31.38
N GLY A 256 -11.76 1.04 32.06
CA GLY A 256 -11.25 2.32 31.59
C GLY A 256 -9.76 2.23 31.24
N MET A 257 -8.93 1.71 32.15
CA MET A 257 -7.49 1.51 31.91
C MET A 257 -7.18 0.55 30.75
N LEU A 258 -8.03 -0.46 30.52
CA LEU A 258 -7.86 -1.42 29.44
C LEU A 258 -8.25 -0.86 28.07
N VAL A 259 -9.28 -0.01 28.01
CA VAL A 259 -9.77 0.63 26.77
C VAL A 259 -8.93 1.86 26.40
N MET A 260 -8.43 2.60 27.40
CA MET A 260 -7.75 3.88 27.21
C MET A 260 -6.60 3.85 26.20
N PRO A 261 -5.68 2.88 26.19
CA PRO A 261 -4.60 2.87 25.20
C PRO A 261 -5.11 2.83 23.76
N MET A 262 -6.15 2.05 23.49
CA MET A 262 -6.74 1.95 22.15
C MET A 262 -7.56 3.19 21.79
N ALA A 263 -8.26 3.78 22.76
CA ALA A 263 -8.98 5.04 22.55
C ALA A 263 -8.02 6.21 22.28
N LEU A 264 -6.91 6.29 23.02
CA LEU A 264 -5.85 7.27 22.76
C LEU A 264 -5.22 7.05 21.40
N MET A 265 -4.92 5.81 21.04
CA MET A 265 -4.39 5.45 19.72
C MET A 265 -5.32 5.92 18.59
N ALA A 266 -6.62 5.60 18.67
CA ALA A 266 -7.61 6.04 17.69
C ALA A 266 -7.79 7.57 17.68
N GLY A 267 -7.79 8.21 18.85
CA GLY A 267 -7.87 9.68 18.95
C GLY A 267 -6.65 10.38 18.37
N THR A 268 -5.45 9.84 18.56
CA THR A 268 -4.22 10.36 17.97
C THR A 268 -4.25 10.22 16.45
N VAL A 269 -4.68 9.08 15.93
CA VAL A 269 -4.91 8.87 14.50
C VAL A 269 -5.87 9.91 13.93
N ALA A 270 -7.06 10.05 14.52
CA ALA A 270 -8.05 11.02 14.07
C ALA A 270 -7.57 12.47 14.18
N TYR A 271 -6.79 12.80 15.22
CA TYR A 271 -6.20 14.13 15.40
C TYR A 271 -5.21 14.47 14.29
N PHE A 272 -4.29 13.56 13.97
CA PHE A 272 -3.29 13.81 12.94
C PHE A 272 -3.90 13.83 11.53
N ASP A 273 -4.88 12.96 11.25
CA ASP A 273 -5.61 12.98 9.97
C ASP A 273 -6.39 14.30 9.80
N GLY A 274 -7.11 14.73 10.83
CA GLY A 274 -7.84 15.99 10.81
C GLY A 274 -6.94 17.22 10.72
N ARG A 275 -5.72 17.15 11.29
CA ARG A 275 -4.71 18.19 11.15
C ARG A 275 -4.19 18.27 9.72
N LEU A 276 -3.90 17.13 9.09
CA LEU A 276 -3.42 17.05 7.72
C LEU A 276 -4.38 17.73 6.73
N LEU A 277 -5.67 17.39 6.85
CA LEU A 277 -6.74 17.97 6.04
C LEU A 277 -6.89 19.49 6.24
N LYS A 278 -6.58 19.98 7.45
CA LYS A 278 -6.71 21.41 7.78
C LYS A 278 -5.49 22.22 7.35
N GLU A 279 -4.29 21.69 7.53
CA GLU A 279 -3.03 22.39 7.25
C GLU A 279 -2.68 22.40 5.76
N ASN A 280 -3.20 21.44 4.99
CA ASN A 280 -2.97 21.38 3.56
C ASN A 280 -4.28 21.05 2.81
N PRO A 281 -5.15 22.05 2.58
CA PRO A 281 -6.43 21.86 1.90
C PRO A 281 -6.26 21.33 0.46
N ALA A 282 -5.11 21.61 -0.17
CA ALA A 282 -4.78 21.09 -1.49
C ALA A 282 -4.67 19.56 -1.50
N LEU A 283 -4.20 18.95 -0.40
CA LEU A 283 -4.19 17.49 -0.24
C LEU A 283 -5.59 16.89 -0.02
N ALA A 284 -6.52 17.64 0.56
CA ALA A 284 -7.92 17.21 0.65
C ALA A 284 -8.60 17.15 -0.72
N GLY A 285 -8.10 17.94 -1.69
CA GLY A 285 -8.51 17.91 -3.10
C GLY A 285 -7.71 16.96 -3.99
N GLN A 286 -6.59 16.39 -3.52
CA GLN A 286 -5.78 15.40 -4.24
C GLN A 286 -6.08 13.95 -3.84
N ALA A 287 -7.02 13.71 -2.91
CA ALA A 287 -7.44 12.36 -2.51
C ALA A 287 -8.05 11.54 -3.68
N GLN A 288 -8.49 12.24 -4.72
CA GLN A 288 -8.44 11.82 -6.11
C GLN A 288 -8.05 13.12 -6.83
N PRO A 289 -7.15 13.15 -7.83
CA PRO A 289 -7.35 14.13 -8.88
C PRO A 289 -8.83 14.02 -9.25
N PRO A 290 -9.59 15.13 -9.36
CA PRO A 290 -10.98 15.03 -9.78
C PRO A 290 -11.07 13.94 -10.84
N GLU A 291 -12.05 13.04 -10.75
CA GLU A 291 -12.23 12.03 -11.80
C GLU A 291 -12.28 12.71 -13.19
N ASP A 292 -12.60 14.02 -13.19
CA ASP A 292 -12.52 14.98 -14.28
C ASP A 292 -11.12 15.59 -14.56
N ALA A 293 -10.18 15.71 -13.62
CA ALA A 293 -8.84 16.28 -13.84
C ALA A 293 -7.81 15.28 -14.38
N LEU A 294 -8.03 13.98 -14.20
CA LEU A 294 -7.27 12.92 -14.89
C LEU A 294 -7.94 12.47 -16.19
N ALA A 295 -9.16 12.95 -16.50
CA ALA A 295 -9.95 12.48 -17.65
C ALA A 295 -10.44 13.59 -18.59
N GLN A 296 -10.23 14.86 -18.27
CA GLN A 296 -10.44 15.94 -19.23
C GLN A 296 -9.07 16.36 -19.70
N ALA A 297 -8.61 15.72 -20.79
CA ALA A 297 -7.75 16.42 -21.72
C ALA A 297 -8.35 17.83 -21.92
N PRO A 298 -7.52 18.89 -21.89
CA PRO A 298 -8.05 20.22 -22.13
C PRO A 298 -8.92 20.19 -23.40
N ASP A 299 -10.04 20.91 -23.39
CA ASP A 299 -11.01 20.87 -24.50
C ASP A 299 -10.35 21.12 -25.87
N GLU A 300 -9.19 21.79 -25.87
CA GLU A 300 -8.31 21.98 -27.02
C GLU A 300 -6.84 21.69 -26.65
N TYR A 301 -6.19 20.80 -27.39
CA TYR A 301 -4.73 20.57 -27.39
C TYR A 301 -4.24 20.27 -28.80
N ALA A 302 -2.96 20.50 -29.07
CA ALA A 302 -2.36 20.22 -30.36
C ALA A 302 -2.00 18.74 -30.48
N GLN A 303 -2.37 18.10 -31.59
CA GLN A 303 -2.04 16.70 -31.88
C GLN A 303 -0.61 16.54 -32.39
N SER A 304 -0.07 17.55 -33.09
CA SER A 304 1.31 17.60 -33.53
C SER A 304 1.98 18.92 -33.17
N PHE A 305 3.19 18.88 -32.59
CA PHE A 305 3.95 20.09 -32.25
C PHE A 305 5.43 19.82 -32.00
N GLU A 306 6.24 20.86 -32.20
CA GLU A 306 7.65 20.92 -31.77
C GLU A 306 7.82 22.07 -30.78
N MET A 307 8.47 21.82 -29.64
CA MET A 307 8.81 22.87 -28.68
C MET A 307 10.10 22.62 -27.92
N VAL A 308 10.66 23.70 -27.35
CA VAL A 308 11.80 23.68 -26.43
C VAL A 308 11.37 24.33 -25.12
N ILE A 309 11.47 23.58 -24.02
CA ILE A 309 11.20 24.03 -22.67
C ILE A 309 12.53 24.27 -21.96
N ARG A 310 12.76 25.50 -21.48
CA ARG A 310 13.99 25.86 -20.75
C ARG A 310 13.68 26.04 -19.27
N ALA A 311 14.35 25.24 -18.44
CA ALA A 311 14.22 25.29 -16.99
C ALA A 311 15.56 25.00 -16.33
N ASN A 312 15.98 25.81 -15.35
CA ASN A 312 17.16 25.53 -14.52
C ASN A 312 18.47 25.27 -15.28
N GLY A 313 18.66 25.87 -16.47
CA GLY A 313 19.84 25.65 -17.31
C GLY A 313 19.83 24.35 -18.11
N GLN A 314 18.69 23.67 -18.15
CA GLN A 314 18.40 22.51 -18.98
C GLN A 314 17.39 22.91 -20.07
N ASP A 315 17.68 22.48 -21.30
CA ASP A 315 16.80 22.65 -22.45
C ASP A 315 16.22 21.28 -22.79
N THR A 316 14.89 21.17 -22.77
CA THR A 316 14.17 19.93 -23.13
C THR A 316 13.42 20.19 -24.42
N ARG A 317 13.85 19.56 -25.51
CA ARG A 317 13.18 19.63 -26.80
C ARG A 317 12.25 18.44 -26.96
N LEU A 318 11.03 18.74 -27.40
CA LEU A 318 9.93 17.80 -27.52
C LEU A 318 9.35 17.88 -28.94
N TRP A 319 9.26 16.73 -29.59
CA TRP A 319 8.52 16.55 -30.83
C TRP A 319 7.41 15.55 -30.60
N VAL A 320 6.20 15.89 -31.01
CA VAL A 320 5.02 15.04 -30.89
C VAL A 320 4.27 15.06 -32.21
N ARG A 321 3.88 13.89 -32.70
CA ARG A 321 3.07 13.73 -33.91
C ARG A 321 1.93 12.75 -33.65
N ASP A 322 0.74 13.09 -34.12
CA ASP A 322 -0.47 12.26 -34.12
C ASP A 322 -0.84 11.69 -32.72
N LEU A 323 -0.85 12.57 -31.71
CA LEU A 323 -1.00 12.20 -30.28
C LEU A 323 -2.17 11.25 -29.97
N ASP A 324 -3.27 11.34 -30.72
CA ASP A 324 -4.52 10.61 -30.43
C ASP A 324 -4.67 9.27 -31.14
N GLU A 325 -4.06 9.11 -32.33
CA GLU A 325 -4.30 7.95 -33.19
C GLU A 325 -3.07 7.03 -33.27
N ALA A 326 -1.88 7.62 -33.47
CA ALA A 326 -0.65 6.89 -33.70
C ALA A 326 0.55 7.71 -33.19
N PRO A 327 0.71 7.89 -31.87
CA PRO A 327 1.65 8.85 -31.32
C PRO A 327 3.12 8.50 -31.62
N TYR A 328 3.81 9.40 -32.31
CA TYR A 328 5.26 9.44 -32.35
C TYR A 328 5.73 10.53 -31.41
N PHE A 329 6.72 10.23 -30.57
CA PHE A 329 7.34 11.26 -29.75
C PHE A 329 8.84 11.13 -29.71
N ARG A 330 9.51 12.27 -29.59
CA ARG A 330 10.92 12.36 -29.22
C ARG A 330 11.11 13.40 -28.13
N VAL A 331 11.89 13.06 -27.10
CA VAL A 331 12.34 14.01 -26.07
C VAL A 331 13.86 13.99 -26.02
N THR A 332 14.47 15.12 -26.30
CA THR A 332 15.92 15.31 -26.12
C THR A 332 16.15 16.31 -25.00
N THR A 333 17.03 15.96 -24.07
CA THR A 333 17.41 16.82 -22.96
C THR A 333 18.87 17.22 -23.09
N GLU A 334 19.14 18.53 -23.04
CA GLU A 334 20.48 19.09 -23.07
C GLU A 334 20.78 19.90 -21.79
N VAL A 335 22.00 19.78 -21.29
CA VAL A 335 22.51 20.58 -20.16
C VAL A 335 23.78 21.29 -20.62
N GLY A 336 23.76 22.63 -20.63
CA GLY A 336 24.88 23.41 -21.15
C GLY A 336 25.16 23.17 -22.64
N GLY A 337 24.15 22.77 -23.42
CA GLY A 337 24.24 22.49 -24.85
C GLY A 337 24.84 21.12 -25.20
N ALA A 338 25.03 20.24 -24.21
CA ALA A 338 25.40 18.85 -24.44
C ALA A 338 24.20 17.94 -24.15
N PRO A 339 23.86 16.97 -25.03
CA PRO A 339 22.75 16.06 -24.81
C PRO A 339 23.09 15.09 -23.67
N VAL A 340 22.16 14.94 -22.73
CA VAL A 340 22.28 14.04 -21.56
C VAL A 340 21.30 12.88 -21.63
N SER A 341 20.20 13.04 -22.36
CA SER A 341 19.21 12.00 -22.60
C SER A 341 18.48 12.25 -23.92
N ASP A 342 18.13 11.16 -24.61
CA ASP A 342 17.28 11.17 -25.79
C ASP A 342 16.31 10.00 -25.70
N GLN A 343 15.04 10.23 -26.01
CA GLN A 343 14.00 9.20 -25.96
C GLN A 343 13.18 9.29 -27.22
N ILE A 344 12.98 8.17 -27.89
CA ILE A 344 12.20 8.06 -29.13
C ILE A 344 11.20 6.93 -28.97
N TYR A 345 9.94 7.21 -29.25
CA TYR A 345 8.90 6.20 -29.33
C TYR A 345 8.22 6.23 -30.69
N ARG A 346 7.97 5.03 -31.20
CA ARG A 346 7.40 4.81 -32.52
C ARG A 346 6.21 3.87 -32.38
N PHE A 347 5.01 4.42 -32.55
CA PHE A 347 3.75 3.69 -32.34
C PHE A 347 3.64 2.44 -33.20
N ASP A 348 3.94 2.53 -34.49
CA ASP A 348 3.83 1.40 -35.43
C ASP A 348 4.74 0.23 -35.07
N GLU A 349 5.89 0.52 -34.44
CA GLU A 349 6.86 -0.48 -34.01
C GLU A 349 6.65 -0.91 -32.55
N ARG A 350 5.88 -0.14 -31.77
CA ARG A 350 5.74 -0.30 -30.32
C ARG A 350 7.09 -0.37 -29.61
N THR A 351 8.03 0.45 -30.08
CA THR A 351 9.40 0.51 -29.55
C THR A 351 9.62 1.80 -28.79
N LEU A 352 10.28 1.69 -27.64
CA LEU A 352 10.86 2.82 -26.92
C LEU A 352 12.38 2.67 -26.97
N ASP A 353 13.03 3.62 -27.63
CA ASP A 353 14.48 3.73 -27.73
C ASP A 353 14.95 4.85 -26.79
N VAL A 354 15.80 4.52 -25.82
CA VAL A 354 16.30 5.43 -24.78
C VAL A 354 17.81 5.50 -24.83
N ALA A 355 18.33 6.71 -25.01
CA ALA A 355 19.73 7.06 -24.90
C ALA A 355 19.99 7.81 -23.59
N GLU A 356 20.94 7.33 -22.80
CA GLU A 356 21.37 7.98 -21.56
C GLU A 356 22.88 8.21 -21.60
N GLN A 357 23.33 9.31 -20.99
CA GLN A 357 24.75 9.59 -20.85
C GLN A 357 25.40 8.53 -19.95
N GLY A 358 26.32 7.75 -20.55
CA GLY A 358 27.12 6.79 -19.80
C GLY A 358 28.23 7.46 -18.96
N PRO A 359 29.20 6.70 -18.45
CA PRO A 359 30.38 7.24 -17.76
C PRO A 359 31.28 8.16 -18.62
N GLY A 360 30.99 8.30 -19.92
CA GLY A 360 31.68 9.17 -20.87
C GLY A 360 30.79 10.30 -21.39
N THR A 361 31.21 10.92 -22.50
CA THR A 361 30.43 11.96 -23.19
C THR A 361 29.38 11.39 -24.14
N ASP A 362 29.45 10.09 -24.43
CA ASP A 362 28.65 9.45 -25.46
C ASP A 362 27.35 8.88 -24.86
N LEU A 363 26.25 9.00 -25.62
CA LEU A 363 24.97 8.42 -25.25
C LEU A 363 24.97 6.92 -25.55
N THR A 364 24.54 6.12 -24.58
CA THR A 364 24.34 4.67 -24.77
C THR A 364 22.86 4.41 -25.04
N TRP A 365 22.55 3.87 -26.21
CA TRP A 365 21.19 3.56 -26.62
C TRP A 365 20.74 2.19 -26.14
N SER A 366 19.47 2.11 -25.76
CA SER A 366 18.79 0.89 -25.37
C SER A 366 17.39 0.84 -25.95
N ARG A 367 16.90 -0.35 -26.27
CA ARG A 367 15.58 -0.56 -26.88
C ARG A 367 14.70 -1.43 -26.00
N THR A 368 13.44 -1.04 -25.86
CA THR A 368 12.37 -1.84 -25.27
C THR A 368 11.28 -2.04 -26.32
N GLU A 369 10.89 -3.30 -26.55
CA GLU A 369 9.86 -3.68 -27.51
C GLU A 369 8.51 -3.91 -26.81
N ASP A 370 7.43 -4.00 -27.60
CA ASP A 370 6.06 -4.26 -27.17
C ASP A 370 5.44 -3.21 -26.21
N VAL A 371 5.95 -1.97 -26.22
CA VAL A 371 5.54 -0.89 -25.31
C VAL A 371 4.26 -0.20 -25.80
N GLU A 372 3.19 -0.21 -25.00
CA GLU A 372 1.99 0.60 -25.28
C GLU A 372 2.18 2.05 -24.78
N PRO A 373 1.51 3.05 -25.39
CA PRO A 373 1.59 4.45 -24.93
C PRO A 373 1.22 4.62 -23.45
N GLU A 374 0.26 3.84 -22.95
CA GLU A 374 -0.18 3.87 -21.56
C GLU A 374 0.87 3.31 -20.60
N ASP A 375 1.71 2.38 -21.03
CA ASP A 375 2.74 1.76 -20.18
C ASP A 375 3.82 2.76 -19.78
N ILE A 376 4.03 3.80 -20.59
CA ILE A 376 4.99 4.89 -20.37
C ILE A 376 4.33 6.20 -19.93
N GLY A 377 3.01 6.19 -19.72
CA GLY A 377 2.25 7.38 -19.31
C GLY A 377 2.28 8.50 -20.36
N LEU A 378 2.38 8.13 -21.65
CA LEU A 378 2.54 9.09 -22.75
C LEU A 378 1.44 10.14 -22.81
N PRO A 379 0.13 9.80 -22.75
CA PRO A 379 -0.92 10.80 -22.81
C PRO A 379 -0.78 11.85 -21.70
N GLN A 380 -0.46 11.41 -20.48
CA GLN A 380 -0.33 12.31 -19.33
C GLN A 380 0.88 13.23 -19.46
N MET A 381 1.98 12.73 -20.03
CA MET A 381 3.19 13.51 -20.26
C MET A 381 3.00 14.61 -21.32
N LEU A 382 2.16 14.36 -22.32
CA LEU A 382 2.06 15.21 -23.50
C LEU A 382 0.85 16.14 -23.54
N TRP A 383 -0.19 15.92 -22.71
CA TRP A 383 -1.38 16.78 -22.70
C TRP A 383 -1.09 18.22 -22.30
N GLU A 384 -0.29 18.46 -21.27
CA GLU A 384 0.02 19.83 -20.85
C GLU A 384 0.88 20.58 -21.89
N PRO A 385 1.98 20.02 -22.43
CA PRO A 385 2.67 20.60 -23.57
C PRO A 385 1.77 20.80 -24.80
N GLY A 386 0.91 19.84 -25.13
CA GLY A 386 -0.04 19.96 -26.24
C GLY A 386 -1.06 21.09 -26.02
N ALA A 387 -1.52 21.29 -24.79
CA ALA A 387 -2.37 22.41 -24.42
C ALA A 387 -1.65 23.75 -24.56
N TRP A 388 -0.38 23.83 -24.14
CA TRP A 388 0.43 25.02 -24.34
C TRP A 388 0.62 25.33 -25.84
N ALA A 389 0.91 24.32 -26.65
CA ALA A 389 1.03 24.46 -28.09
C ALA A 389 -0.26 25.04 -28.71
N ALA A 390 -1.41 24.45 -28.39
CA ALA A 390 -2.71 24.94 -28.88
C ALA A 390 -3.04 26.35 -28.39
N GLN A 391 -2.80 26.63 -27.11
CA GLN A 391 -3.17 27.91 -26.48
C GLN A 391 -2.29 29.08 -26.95
N TYR A 392 -0.97 28.89 -27.00
CA TYR A 392 -0.02 29.97 -27.21
C TYR A 392 0.46 30.09 -28.66
N GLY A 393 0.36 29.02 -29.46
CA GLY A 393 0.85 28.98 -30.84
C GLY A 393 2.37 29.10 -30.96
N SER A 394 2.91 29.08 -32.18
CA SER A 394 4.35 29.21 -32.42
C SER A 394 4.91 30.54 -31.93
N GLY A 395 6.06 30.52 -31.27
CA GLY A 395 6.72 31.70 -30.70
C GLY A 395 7.46 31.41 -29.40
N GLU A 396 8.07 32.46 -28.83
CA GLU A 396 8.65 32.42 -27.48
C GLU A 396 7.65 32.92 -26.45
N HIS A 397 7.42 32.13 -25.42
CA HIS A 397 6.41 32.36 -24.39
C HIS A 397 7.00 32.15 -22.99
N GLN A 398 6.44 32.87 -22.03
CA GLN A 398 6.66 32.63 -20.60
C GLN A 398 5.38 32.02 -20.03
N ILE A 399 5.46 30.75 -19.65
CA ILE A 399 4.30 29.99 -19.19
C ILE A 399 4.36 29.91 -17.66
N PRO A 400 3.36 30.44 -16.93
CA PRO A 400 3.32 30.34 -15.48
C PRO A 400 2.98 28.91 -15.06
N VAL A 401 3.83 28.31 -14.23
CA VAL A 401 3.64 27.00 -13.60
C VAL A 401 3.70 27.13 -12.08
N PRO A 402 3.24 26.15 -11.29
CA PRO A 402 3.27 26.24 -9.82
C PRO A 402 4.66 26.52 -9.24
N GLU A 403 5.72 26.04 -9.90
CA GLU A 403 7.12 26.18 -9.49
C GLU A 403 7.78 27.49 -9.95
N GLY A 404 7.11 28.31 -10.76
CA GLY A 404 7.66 29.55 -11.29
C GLY A 404 7.19 29.87 -12.72
N GLU A 405 8.08 30.43 -13.54
CA GLU A 405 7.81 30.68 -14.95
C GLU A 405 8.77 29.85 -15.80
N LEU A 406 8.23 29.13 -16.80
CA LEU A 406 9.01 28.40 -17.78
C LEU A 406 9.16 29.23 -19.05
N GLN A 407 10.37 29.28 -19.60
CA GLN A 407 10.59 29.84 -20.92
C GLN A 407 10.38 28.73 -21.96
N VAL A 408 9.33 28.86 -22.75
CA VAL A 408 8.95 27.86 -23.76
C VAL A 408 9.05 28.49 -25.15
N THR A 409 9.74 27.82 -26.07
CA THR A 409 9.77 28.19 -27.49
C THR A 409 9.01 27.14 -28.28
N ILE A 410 7.84 27.48 -28.80
CA ILE A 410 7.03 26.60 -29.65
C ILE A 410 7.43 26.86 -31.10
N HIS A 411 7.97 25.86 -31.77
CA HIS A 411 8.45 25.97 -33.15
C HIS A 411 7.32 25.77 -34.15
N SER A 412 6.51 24.72 -33.97
CA SER A 412 5.40 24.37 -34.85
C SER A 412 4.20 23.84 -34.05
N VAL A 413 3.00 24.05 -34.61
CA VAL A 413 1.72 23.59 -34.04
C VAL A 413 0.83 23.13 -35.19
N GLU A 414 0.41 21.87 -35.16
CA GLU A 414 -0.35 21.18 -36.21
C GLU A 414 0.31 21.22 -37.60
N GLU A 415 1.64 21.29 -37.62
CA GLU A 415 2.44 21.15 -38.83
C GLU A 415 3.05 19.74 -38.90
N PRO A 416 3.21 19.16 -40.11
CA PRO A 416 3.86 17.86 -40.27
C PRO A 416 5.29 17.87 -39.72
N ILE A 417 5.62 16.89 -38.88
CA ILE A 417 6.99 16.64 -38.40
C ILE A 417 7.60 15.54 -39.27
N ASP A 418 8.81 15.80 -39.75
CA ASP A 418 9.58 14.87 -40.60
C ASP A 418 9.81 13.52 -39.90
N ASP A 419 9.74 12.43 -40.67
CA ASP A 419 10.01 11.07 -40.16
C ASP A 419 11.44 10.94 -39.64
N GLU A 420 12.41 11.66 -40.24
CA GLU A 420 13.82 11.66 -39.84
C GLU A 420 14.01 12.08 -38.37
N VAL A 421 13.08 12.86 -37.80
CA VAL A 421 13.11 13.27 -36.38
C VAL A 421 12.94 12.07 -35.45
N PHE A 422 12.19 11.05 -35.86
CA PHE A 422 11.92 9.87 -35.04
C PHE A 422 12.85 8.70 -35.38
N GLU A 423 13.86 8.92 -36.22
CA GLU A 423 14.90 7.93 -36.48
C GLU A 423 16.00 8.01 -35.41
N ILE A 424 16.49 6.83 -35.03
CA ILE A 424 17.68 6.70 -34.18
C ILE A 424 18.91 7.04 -35.05
N PRO A 425 19.95 7.71 -34.52
CA PRO A 425 21.18 7.95 -35.27
C PRO A 425 21.75 6.66 -35.91
N GLU A 426 22.23 6.76 -37.15
CA GLU A 426 22.74 5.59 -37.92
C GLU A 426 23.88 4.83 -37.22
N ASP A 427 24.63 5.52 -36.35
CA ASP A 427 25.75 4.98 -35.59
C ASP A 427 25.36 4.37 -34.24
N ALA A 428 24.08 4.45 -33.85
CA ALA A 428 23.60 3.84 -32.63
C ALA A 428 23.27 2.35 -32.83
N ASP A 429 23.84 1.50 -31.97
CA ASP A 429 23.52 0.07 -31.87
C ASP A 429 22.77 -0.18 -30.55
N PRO A 430 21.43 -0.02 -30.53
CA PRO A 430 20.67 -0.07 -29.29
C PRO A 430 20.70 -1.47 -28.67
N VAL A 431 21.06 -1.54 -27.40
CA VAL A 431 21.06 -2.80 -26.65
C VAL A 431 19.63 -3.14 -26.22
N ALA A 432 19.15 -4.33 -26.57
CA ALA A 432 17.85 -4.83 -26.12
C ALA A 432 17.81 -4.98 -24.59
N ARG A 433 16.77 -4.42 -23.95
CA ARG A 433 16.54 -4.52 -22.50
C ARG A 433 15.63 -5.67 -22.11
#